data_AF-A0AAU3QC72-F1
#
_entry.id   AF-A0AAU3QC72-F1
#
_cell.length_a   1.000
_cell.length_b   1.000
_cell.length_c   1.000
_cell.angle_alpha   90.00
_cell.angle_beta   90.00
_cell.angle_gamma   90.00
#
_symmetry.space_group_name_H-M   'P 1'
#
loop_
_entity.id
_entity.type
_entity.pdbx_description
1 polymer ?
#
loop_
_entity_poly.entity_id
_entity_poly.type
_entity_poly.pdbx_seq_one_letter_code
_entity_poly.pdbx_strand_id
1 'polypeptide(L)'
;MGIADYLGETSGRSVGLVVSALEAIGHDTAGLDRLALASSFAQGESQWVWETILRLVQAGVPHAAVEREIPVKAMLGSRIDLRVYETVVEFKSAFTHFFLNNREQASIDWFSKDWEKLRAMNGHGVFVLTLATAAGFTHRHRAITRGTSNDWRSDRTRGLAAYTDFLTRRCGGPVTHVEVGCAVVPASQDRVMLDALVAPID
;
A
#
# COMPACT_ATOMS: atom_id res chain seq x y z
N MET A 1 -28.92 17.00 -4.41
CA MET A 1 -27.63 16.32 -4.24
C MET A 1 -26.69 16.93 -5.27
N GLY A 2 -25.64 17.63 -4.85
CA GLY A 2 -24.70 18.26 -5.78
C GLY A 2 -23.75 17.23 -6.40
N ILE A 3 -23.15 17.57 -7.55
CA ILE A 3 -22.12 16.72 -8.19
C ILE A 3 -20.92 16.50 -7.24
N ALA A 4 -20.57 17.51 -6.45
CA ALA A 4 -19.52 17.41 -5.43
C ALA A 4 -19.88 16.43 -4.29
N ASP A 5 -21.15 16.40 -3.85
CA ASP A 5 -21.62 15.46 -2.83
C ASP A 5 -21.59 14.02 -3.37
N TYR A 6 -22.01 13.83 -4.62
CA TYR A 6 -21.99 12.52 -5.29
C TYR A 6 -20.56 11.99 -5.51
N LEU A 7 -19.61 12.86 -5.86
CA LEU A 7 -18.19 12.51 -6.01
C LEU A 7 -17.53 12.23 -4.65
N GLY A 8 -17.90 12.95 -3.59
CA GLY A 8 -17.45 12.70 -2.22
C GLY A 8 -17.96 11.37 -1.66
N GLU A 9 -19.24 11.05 -1.87
CA GLU A 9 -19.85 9.78 -1.44
C GLU A 9 -19.29 8.57 -2.20
N THR A 10 -19.04 8.71 -3.51
CA THR A 10 -18.45 7.64 -4.32
C THR A 10 -16.97 7.44 -4.04
N SER A 11 -16.20 8.51 -3.84
CA SER A 11 -14.79 8.43 -3.41
C SER A 11 -14.65 7.78 -2.03
N GLY A 12 -15.45 8.20 -1.05
CA GLY A 12 -15.47 7.59 0.28
C GLY A 12 -15.86 6.11 0.27
N ARG A 13 -16.80 5.72 -0.61
CA ARG A 13 -17.21 4.33 -0.80
C ARG A 13 -16.07 3.48 -1.38
N SER A 14 -15.34 3.98 -2.37
CA SER A 14 -14.23 3.25 -2.99
C SER A 14 -13.03 3.12 -2.06
N VAL A 15 -12.70 4.14 -1.28
CA VAL A 15 -11.69 4.04 -0.21
C VAL A 15 -12.07 2.93 0.77
N GLY A 16 -13.34 2.90 1.21
CA GLY A 16 -13.86 1.85 2.08
C GLY A 16 -13.73 0.45 1.46
N LEU A 17 -14.00 0.29 0.16
CA LEU A 17 -13.81 -0.98 -0.54
C LEU A 17 -12.36 -1.44 -0.56
N VAL A 18 -11.41 -0.52 -0.80
CA VAL A 18 -9.97 -0.85 -0.77
C VAL A 18 -9.53 -1.27 0.62
N VAL A 19 -9.94 -0.53 1.66
CA VAL A 19 -9.65 -0.86 3.06
C VAL A 19 -10.21 -2.23 3.43
N SER A 20 -11.50 -2.48 3.17
CA SER A 20 -12.12 -3.77 3.47
C SER A 20 -11.51 -4.93 2.67
N ALA A 21 -11.07 -4.68 1.43
CA ALA A 21 -10.35 -5.67 0.66
C ALA A 21 -9.00 -6.02 1.31
N LEU A 22 -8.22 -5.02 1.74
CA LEU A 22 -6.94 -5.23 2.42
C LEU A 22 -7.12 -5.99 3.75
N GLU A 23 -8.12 -5.64 4.55
CA GLU A 23 -8.50 -6.36 5.78
C GLU A 23 -8.83 -7.83 5.49
N ALA A 24 -9.62 -8.08 4.44
CA ALA A 24 -10.05 -9.42 4.07
C ALA A 24 -8.89 -10.32 3.60
N ILE A 25 -7.77 -9.76 3.12
CA ILE A 25 -6.57 -10.56 2.82
C ILE A 25 -6.01 -11.20 4.09
N GLY A 26 -6.07 -10.50 5.23
CA GLY A 26 -5.62 -11.01 6.53
C GLY A 26 -6.35 -12.26 7.00
N HIS A 27 -7.56 -12.50 6.48
CA HIS A 27 -8.36 -13.68 6.78
C HIS A 27 -8.13 -14.85 5.80
N ASP A 28 -7.33 -14.68 4.75
CA ASP A 28 -6.90 -15.77 3.86
C ASP A 28 -5.43 -16.10 4.08
N THR A 29 -5.19 -17.23 4.75
CA THR A 29 -3.84 -17.75 4.99
C THR A 29 -3.03 -17.88 3.70
N ALA A 30 -3.62 -18.36 2.60
CA ALA A 30 -2.88 -18.57 1.36
C ALA A 30 -2.50 -17.23 0.69
N GLY A 31 -3.39 -16.23 0.73
CA GLY A 31 -3.10 -14.87 0.28
C GLY A 31 -2.02 -14.20 1.12
N LEU A 32 -2.11 -14.34 2.43
CA LEU A 32 -1.14 -13.77 3.37
C LEU A 32 0.27 -14.36 3.16
N ASP A 33 0.39 -15.67 2.92
CA ASP A 33 1.67 -16.33 2.64
C ASP A 33 2.29 -15.84 1.32
N ARG A 34 1.48 -15.64 0.27
CA ARG A 34 1.95 -15.07 -1.00
C ARG A 34 2.45 -13.64 -0.83
N LEU A 35 1.76 -12.82 -0.04
CA LEU A 35 2.20 -11.46 0.27
C LEU A 35 3.45 -11.43 1.12
N ALA A 36 3.59 -12.32 2.09
CA ALA A 36 4.79 -12.39 2.92
C ALA A 36 6.02 -12.73 2.08
N LEU A 37 5.89 -13.70 1.16
CA LEU A 37 6.95 -14.02 0.22
C LEU A 37 7.27 -12.82 -0.69
N ALA A 38 6.28 -12.25 -1.36
CA ALA A 38 6.49 -11.14 -2.31
C ALA A 38 7.12 -9.91 -1.62
N SER A 39 6.64 -9.56 -0.42
CA SER A 39 7.12 -8.40 0.33
C SER A 39 8.53 -8.60 0.89
N SER A 40 8.98 -9.85 1.04
CA SER A 40 10.38 -10.14 1.44
C SER A 40 11.42 -9.76 0.38
N PHE A 41 11.00 -9.61 -0.89
CA PHE A 41 11.87 -9.23 -2.02
C PHE A 41 11.89 -7.73 -2.33
N ALA A 42 11.26 -6.89 -1.51
CA ALA A 42 11.17 -5.44 -1.73
C ALA A 42 10.43 -5.00 -3.02
N GLN A 43 9.69 -5.91 -3.67
CA GLN A 43 8.91 -5.67 -4.90
C GLN A 43 7.57 -6.41 -4.85
N GLY A 44 6.81 -6.16 -3.78
CA GLY A 44 5.56 -6.86 -3.50
C GLY A 44 4.34 -6.26 -4.20
N GLU A 45 4.45 -5.08 -4.82
CA GLU A 45 3.30 -4.25 -5.22
C GLU A 45 2.32 -5.01 -6.13
N SER A 46 2.83 -5.72 -7.14
CA SER A 46 1.98 -6.48 -8.06
C SER A 46 1.17 -7.57 -7.35
N GLN A 47 1.75 -8.21 -6.32
CA GLN A 47 1.02 -9.20 -5.53
C GLN A 47 -0.04 -8.53 -4.64
N TRP A 48 0.27 -7.39 -4.02
CA TRP A 48 -0.70 -6.60 -3.26
C TRP A 48 -1.90 -6.17 -4.11
N VAL A 49 -1.65 -5.72 -5.34
CA VAL A 49 -2.70 -5.38 -6.30
C VAL A 49 -3.56 -6.59 -6.64
N TRP A 50 -2.95 -7.74 -6.95
CA TRP A 50 -3.69 -8.96 -7.28
C TRP A 50 -4.55 -9.49 -6.13
N GLU A 51 -4.01 -9.54 -4.90
CA GLU A 51 -4.79 -9.98 -3.73
C GLU A 51 -5.93 -9.01 -3.43
N THR A 52 -5.71 -7.70 -3.60
CA THR A 52 -6.76 -6.69 -3.43
C THR A 52 -7.88 -6.88 -4.46
N ILE A 53 -7.55 -7.09 -5.73
CA ILE A 53 -8.52 -7.39 -6.80
C ILE A 53 -9.33 -8.64 -6.47
N LEU A 54 -8.67 -9.71 -6.03
CA LEU A 54 -9.34 -10.96 -5.68
C LEU A 54 -10.39 -10.72 -4.59
N ARG A 55 -10.07 -9.97 -3.54
CA ARG A 55 -11.02 -9.64 -2.46
C ARG A 55 -12.16 -8.77 -2.92
N LEU A 56 -11.89 -7.75 -3.74
CA LEU A 56 -12.93 -6.89 -4.31
C LEU A 56 -13.95 -7.71 -5.10
N VAL A 57 -13.47 -8.60 -5.98
CA VAL A 57 -14.35 -9.45 -6.80
C VAL A 57 -15.12 -10.46 -5.95
N GLN A 58 -14.48 -11.09 -4.94
CA GLN A 58 -15.15 -11.98 -3.99
C GLN A 58 -16.23 -11.27 -3.16
N ALA A 59 -16.03 -9.98 -2.87
CA ALA A 59 -17.01 -9.12 -2.20
C ALA A 59 -18.15 -8.64 -3.12
N GLY A 60 -18.17 -9.07 -4.39
CA GLY A 60 -19.23 -8.76 -5.35
C GLY A 60 -19.00 -7.48 -6.17
N VAL A 61 -17.80 -6.86 -6.12
CA VAL A 61 -17.46 -5.79 -7.05
C VAL A 61 -17.41 -6.38 -8.47
N PRO A 62 -18.19 -5.85 -9.43
CA PRO A 62 -18.20 -6.38 -10.79
C PRO A 62 -16.80 -6.30 -11.41
N HIS A 63 -16.39 -7.35 -12.12
CA HIS A 63 -15.09 -7.37 -12.82
C HIS A 63 -14.92 -6.18 -13.77
N ALA A 64 -16.00 -5.71 -14.41
CA ALA A 64 -15.98 -4.54 -15.30
C ALA A 64 -15.71 -3.20 -14.56
N ALA A 65 -15.86 -3.17 -13.24
CA ALA A 65 -15.54 -2.01 -12.40
C ALA A 65 -14.10 -2.07 -11.85
N VAL A 66 -13.32 -3.11 -12.19
CA VAL A 66 -11.95 -3.29 -11.72
C VAL A 66 -11.02 -3.33 -12.93
N GLU A 67 -10.21 -2.29 -13.08
CA GLU A 67 -9.27 -2.16 -14.18
C GLU A 67 -7.85 -2.07 -13.65
N ARG A 68 -6.88 -2.62 -14.39
CA ARG A 68 -5.46 -2.56 -14.02
C ARG A 68 -4.65 -1.71 -14.98
N GLU A 69 -3.52 -1.22 -14.50
CA GLU A 69 -2.45 -0.68 -15.35
C GLU A 69 -2.93 0.49 -16.22
N ILE A 70 -3.68 1.41 -15.60
CA ILE A 70 -4.40 2.51 -16.25
C ILE A 70 -3.40 3.54 -16.78
N PRO A 71 -3.35 3.80 -18.10
CA PRO A 71 -2.41 4.77 -18.66
C PRO A 71 -2.66 6.19 -18.14
N VAL A 72 -1.59 6.86 -17.70
CA VAL A 72 -1.64 8.27 -17.30
C VAL A 72 -1.34 9.14 -18.52
N LYS A 73 -2.38 9.71 -19.16
CA LYS A 73 -2.24 10.45 -20.42
C LYS A 73 -1.22 11.59 -20.36
N ALA A 74 -1.14 12.29 -19.23
CA ALA A 74 -0.23 13.41 -19.03
C ALA A 74 1.23 12.98 -18.74
N MET A 75 1.47 11.68 -18.48
CA MET A 75 2.78 11.13 -18.14
C MET A 75 3.09 9.91 -19.00
N LEU A 76 3.76 10.14 -20.14
CA LEU A 76 4.04 9.10 -21.13
C LEU A 76 4.73 7.87 -20.49
N GLY A 77 4.19 6.68 -20.77
CA GLY A 77 4.71 5.41 -20.25
C GLY A 77 4.38 5.12 -18.79
N SER A 78 3.71 6.04 -18.08
CA SER A 78 3.28 5.83 -16.69
C SER A 78 1.89 5.20 -16.62
N ARG A 79 1.68 4.37 -15.60
CA ARG A 79 0.42 3.66 -15.34
C ARG A 79 0.06 3.73 -13.86
N ILE A 80 -1.23 3.80 -13.57
CA ILE A 80 -1.78 3.55 -12.24
C ILE A 80 -2.07 2.06 -12.09
N ASP A 81 -1.70 1.48 -10.94
CA ASP A 81 -1.82 0.04 -10.70
C ASP A 81 -3.25 -0.49 -10.85
N LEU A 82 -4.22 0.22 -10.29
CA LEU A 82 -5.60 -0.24 -10.14
C LEU A 82 -6.60 0.93 -10.28
N ARG A 83 -7.78 0.63 -10.81
CA ARG A 83 -8.98 1.46 -10.70
C ARG A 83 -10.14 0.62 -10.22
N VAL A 84 -10.89 1.14 -9.26
CA VAL A 84 -12.11 0.55 -8.70
C VAL A 84 -13.25 1.55 -8.86
N TYR A 85 -14.21 1.25 -9.74
CA TYR A 85 -15.17 2.22 -10.26
C TYR A 85 -14.45 3.47 -10.82
N GLU A 86 -14.69 4.65 -10.27
CA GLU A 86 -14.07 5.91 -10.70
C GLU A 86 -12.78 6.23 -9.91
N THR A 87 -12.46 5.45 -8.87
CA THR A 87 -11.33 5.73 -7.98
C THR A 87 -10.08 5.03 -8.46
N VAL A 88 -9.03 5.80 -8.69
CA VAL A 88 -7.70 5.29 -9.05
C VAL A 88 -6.90 4.99 -7.79
N VAL A 89 -6.20 3.86 -7.77
CA VAL A 89 -5.47 3.35 -6.61
C VAL A 89 -4.04 3.00 -7.04
N GLU A 90 -3.07 3.61 -6.36
CA GLU A 90 -1.66 3.43 -6.61
C GLU A 90 -1.00 2.79 -5.39
N PHE A 91 -0.29 1.68 -5.60
CA PHE A 91 0.38 0.93 -4.57
C PHE A 91 1.86 1.25 -4.55
N LYS A 92 2.43 1.24 -3.34
CA LYS A 92 3.87 1.24 -3.15
C LYS A 92 4.25 0.31 -2.03
N SER A 93 5.35 -0.41 -2.17
CA SER A 93 5.91 -1.23 -1.09
C SER A 93 7.14 -0.59 -0.49
N ALA A 94 7.25 -0.69 0.83
CA ALA A 94 8.44 -0.34 1.57
C ALA A 94 8.62 -1.27 2.77
N PHE A 95 9.85 -1.29 3.31
CA PHE A 95 10.07 -1.83 4.64
C PHE A 95 9.89 -0.75 5.69
N THR A 96 9.37 -1.11 6.84
CA THR A 96 9.10 -0.15 7.92
C THR A 96 10.36 0.58 8.40
N HIS A 97 11.52 -0.08 8.36
CA HIS A 97 12.79 0.52 8.74
C HIS A 97 13.37 1.47 7.68
N PHE A 98 12.84 1.50 6.45
CA PHE A 98 13.34 2.37 5.39
C PHE A 98 13.19 3.84 5.81
N PHE A 99 12.02 4.24 6.30
CA PHE A 99 11.80 5.61 6.77
C PHE A 99 12.64 5.95 8.01
N LEU A 100 12.81 4.99 8.92
CA LEU A 100 13.56 5.19 10.16
C LEU A 100 15.05 5.42 9.93
N ASN A 101 15.60 4.84 8.87
CA ASN A 101 17.03 4.86 8.57
C ASN A 101 17.42 5.83 7.45
N ASN A 102 16.44 6.45 6.78
CA ASN A 102 16.67 7.42 5.71
C ASN A 102 16.25 8.82 6.12
N ARG A 103 16.84 9.83 5.48
CA ARG A 103 16.35 11.21 5.60
C ARG A 103 14.96 11.28 4.95
N GLU A 104 14.08 12.10 5.51
CA GLU A 104 12.72 12.31 4.99
C GLU A 104 12.71 12.60 3.47
N GLN A 105 13.67 13.37 2.97
CA GLN A 105 13.82 13.66 1.54
C GLN A 105 13.98 12.39 0.67
N ALA A 106 14.72 11.38 1.12
CA ALA A 106 14.87 10.15 0.36
C ALA A 106 13.56 9.35 0.28
N SER A 107 12.69 9.48 1.30
CA SER A 107 11.34 8.93 1.25
C SER A 107 10.46 9.73 0.29
N ILE A 108 10.57 11.06 0.29
CA ILE A 108 9.87 11.92 -0.69
C ILE A 108 10.26 11.53 -2.11
N ASP A 109 11.56 11.40 -2.40
CA ASP A 109 12.06 11.06 -3.74
C ASP A 109 11.59 9.66 -4.18
N TRP A 110 11.39 8.74 -3.23
CA TRP A 110 10.92 7.38 -3.49
C TRP A 110 9.44 7.29 -3.86
N PHE A 111 8.61 8.17 -3.29
CA PHE A 111 7.14 8.17 -3.45
C PHE A 111 6.62 9.24 -4.43
N SER A 112 7.42 10.27 -4.73
CA SER A 112 6.98 11.47 -5.46
C SER A 112 6.32 11.16 -6.80
N LYS A 113 6.92 10.26 -7.58
CA LYS A 113 6.41 9.87 -8.90
C LYS A 113 5.02 9.24 -8.81
N ASP A 114 4.75 8.47 -7.76
CA ASP A 114 3.49 7.75 -7.61
C ASP A 114 2.35 8.73 -7.27
N TRP A 115 2.63 9.76 -6.47
CA TRP A 115 1.69 10.86 -6.26
C TRP A 115 1.48 11.74 -7.48
N GLU A 116 2.53 12.00 -8.25
CA GLU A 116 2.42 12.75 -9.50
C GLU A 116 1.50 12.03 -10.49
N LYS A 117 1.60 10.70 -10.58
CA LYS A 117 0.67 9.88 -11.39
C LYS A 117 -0.77 10.07 -10.94
N LEU A 118 -1.04 9.97 -9.63
CA LEU A 118 -2.40 10.16 -9.09
C LEU A 118 -2.94 11.56 -9.36
N ARG A 119 -2.16 12.61 -9.09
CA ARG A 119 -2.55 14.01 -9.36
C ARG A 119 -2.78 14.28 -10.84
N ALA A 120 -2.01 13.64 -11.72
CA ALA A 120 -2.15 13.77 -13.17
C ALA A 120 -3.42 13.11 -13.74
N MET A 121 -4.12 12.28 -12.95
CA MET A 121 -5.38 11.65 -13.36
C MET A 121 -6.61 12.55 -13.15
N ASN A 122 -6.43 13.81 -12.72
CA ASN A 122 -7.48 14.83 -12.55
C ASN A 122 -8.68 14.36 -11.69
N GLY A 123 -8.48 13.44 -10.72
CA GLY A 123 -9.56 12.91 -9.88
C GLY A 123 -9.09 12.43 -8.51
N HIS A 124 -10.05 12.14 -7.63
CA HIS A 124 -9.82 11.59 -6.28
C HIS A 124 -9.11 10.23 -6.39
N GLY A 125 -7.92 10.15 -5.82
CA GLY A 125 -7.08 8.96 -5.85
C GLY A 125 -6.84 8.39 -4.46
N VAL A 126 -6.37 7.16 -4.42
CA VAL A 126 -5.94 6.51 -3.18
C VAL A 126 -4.50 6.05 -3.35
N PHE A 127 -3.64 6.48 -2.43
CA PHE A 127 -2.30 5.95 -2.31
C PHE A 127 -2.27 4.89 -1.22
N VAL A 128 -1.81 3.68 -1.55
CA VAL A 128 -1.68 2.57 -0.62
C VAL A 128 -0.21 2.27 -0.41
N LEU A 129 0.32 2.66 0.75
CA LEU A 129 1.66 2.29 1.17
C LEU A 129 1.61 0.97 1.93
N THR A 130 2.11 -0.08 1.32
CA THR A 130 2.26 -1.40 1.93
C THR A 130 3.61 -1.49 2.63
N LEU A 131 3.59 -2.02 3.86
CA LEU A 131 4.73 -2.04 4.75
C LEU A 131 5.01 -3.48 5.20
N ALA A 132 6.25 -3.89 5.02
CA ALA A 132 6.77 -5.12 5.59
C ALA A 132 7.65 -4.81 6.79
N THR A 133 7.34 -5.42 7.93
CA THR A 133 8.22 -5.45 9.10
C THR A 133 8.70 -6.88 9.32
N ALA A 134 9.99 -7.09 9.15
CA ALA A 134 10.58 -8.40 9.34
C ALA A 134 10.70 -8.72 10.85
N ALA A 135 10.08 -9.80 11.28
CA ALA A 135 10.06 -10.27 12.66
C ALA A 135 11.04 -11.44 12.83
N GLY A 136 12.25 -11.16 13.31
CA GLY A 136 13.28 -12.18 13.56
C GLY A 136 14.15 -12.56 12.36
N PHE A 137 14.31 -11.66 11.39
CA PHE A 137 14.91 -11.93 10.08
C PHE A 137 16.44 -12.06 10.08
N THR A 138 16.96 -12.98 9.26
CA THR A 138 18.40 -13.11 8.92
C THR A 138 18.66 -12.95 7.40
N HIS A 139 17.95 -12.10 6.66
CA HIS A 139 18.31 -11.90 5.25
C HIS A 139 19.52 -11.00 5.03
N ARG A 140 20.42 -11.50 4.19
CA ARG A 140 21.64 -10.88 3.67
C ARG A 140 21.40 -9.76 2.64
N HIS A 141 20.32 -8.97 2.73
CA HIS A 141 20.15 -7.79 1.86
C HIS A 141 20.80 -6.55 2.50
N ARG A 142 22.14 -6.62 2.60
CA ARG A 142 23.04 -5.53 3.06
C ARG A 142 22.94 -4.23 2.23
N ALA A 143 22.23 -4.25 1.10
CA ALA A 143 22.18 -3.10 0.20
C ALA A 143 21.15 -2.02 0.57
N ILE A 144 20.10 -2.34 1.35
CA ILE A 144 19.05 -1.38 1.74
C ILE A 144 18.98 -1.17 3.27
N THR A 145 19.52 -2.10 4.06
CA THR A 145 19.29 -2.18 5.52
C THR A 145 20.56 -1.84 6.31
N ARG A 146 20.82 -0.55 6.56
CA ARG A 146 21.66 -0.18 7.71
C ARG A 146 20.79 -0.19 8.96
N GLY A 147 20.57 -1.37 9.52
CA GLY A 147 19.93 -1.52 10.83
C GLY A 147 19.08 -2.78 10.93
N THR A 148 19.63 -3.82 11.56
CA THR A 148 18.82 -4.91 12.12
C THR A 148 18.52 -4.55 13.58
N SER A 149 17.30 -4.10 13.87
CA SER A 149 16.83 -3.97 15.24
C SER A 149 16.35 -5.33 15.74
N ASN A 150 16.77 -5.72 16.94
CA ASN A 150 16.25 -6.93 17.58
C ASN A 150 14.82 -6.73 18.12
N ASP A 151 14.33 -5.49 18.17
CA ASP A 151 12.97 -5.15 18.59
C ASP A 151 12.12 -4.69 17.40
N TRP A 152 11.78 -5.65 16.55
CA TRP A 152 10.94 -5.44 15.36
C TRP A 152 9.57 -4.84 15.69
N ARG A 153 9.06 -5.03 16.92
CA ARG A 153 7.77 -4.46 17.34
C ARG A 153 7.88 -2.95 17.54
N SER A 154 8.93 -2.50 18.23
CA SER A 154 9.21 -1.07 18.37
C SER A 154 9.48 -0.41 17.02
N ASP A 155 10.24 -1.08 16.15
CA ASP A 155 10.47 -0.59 14.78
C ASP A 155 9.18 -0.50 13.97
N ARG A 156 8.31 -1.51 14.07
CA ARG A 156 6.98 -1.49 13.45
C ARG A 156 6.20 -0.25 13.89
N THR A 157 6.04 -0.07 15.20
CA THR A 157 5.25 1.03 15.77
C THR A 157 5.82 2.39 15.37
N ARG A 158 7.14 2.56 15.47
CA ARG A 158 7.81 3.82 15.11
C ARG A 158 7.71 4.13 13.63
N GLY A 159 7.93 3.15 12.76
CA GLY A 159 7.86 3.37 11.32
C GLY A 159 6.44 3.60 10.84
N LEU A 160 5.45 2.87 11.38
CA LEU A 160 4.03 3.13 11.10
C LEU A 160 3.64 4.56 11.49
N ALA A 161 4.01 5.01 12.69
CA ALA A 161 3.76 6.38 13.12
C ALA A 161 4.42 7.40 12.18
N ALA A 162 5.70 7.20 11.84
CA ALA A 162 6.44 8.11 10.98
C ALA A 162 5.86 8.20 9.55
N TYR A 163 5.47 7.06 8.96
CA TYR A 163 4.80 7.05 7.66
C TYR A 163 3.40 7.66 7.72
N THR A 164 2.65 7.40 8.79
CA THR A 164 1.31 7.98 8.99
C THR A 164 1.39 9.50 9.07
N ASP A 165 2.30 10.04 9.88
CA ASP A 165 2.52 11.48 10.01
C ASP A 165 2.94 12.10 8.67
N PHE A 166 3.84 11.43 7.96
CA PHE A 166 4.32 11.87 6.65
C PHE A 166 3.20 11.92 5.62
N LEU A 167 2.43 10.83 5.47
CA LEU A 167 1.32 10.75 4.53
C LEU A 167 0.21 11.74 4.88
N THR A 168 -0.12 11.89 6.16
CA THR A 168 -1.13 12.87 6.62
C THR A 168 -0.74 14.28 6.21
N ARG A 169 0.52 14.70 6.43
CA ARG A 169 1.01 16.02 6.03
C ARG A 169 1.01 16.22 4.52
N ARG A 170 1.28 15.16 3.75
CA ARG A 170 1.49 15.26 2.30
C ARG A 170 0.20 15.16 1.49
N CYS A 171 -0.71 14.31 1.94
CA CYS A 171 -1.99 14.04 1.31
C CYS A 171 -3.11 14.97 1.83
N GLY A 172 -2.93 15.61 3.00
CA GLY A 172 -3.85 16.60 3.54
C GLY A 172 -5.14 16.01 4.15
N GLY A 173 -5.24 14.68 4.22
CA GLY A 173 -6.39 13.95 4.76
C GLY A 173 -5.98 12.85 5.75
N PRO A 174 -6.96 12.22 6.43
CA PRO A 174 -6.69 11.15 7.37
C PRO A 174 -6.14 9.91 6.64
N VAL A 175 -5.12 9.30 7.26
CA VAL A 175 -4.54 8.03 6.80
C VAL A 175 -5.20 6.89 7.57
N THR A 176 -5.70 5.89 6.86
CA THR A 176 -6.25 4.67 7.46
C THR A 176 -5.17 3.60 7.52
N HIS A 177 -4.86 3.11 8.72
CA HIS A 177 -3.98 1.97 8.90
C HIS A 177 -4.80 0.68 8.88
N VAL A 178 -4.35 -0.28 8.06
CA VAL A 178 -4.85 -1.64 8.01
C VAL A 178 -3.73 -2.58 8.45
N GLU A 179 -3.93 -3.26 9.59
CA GLU A 179 -3.10 -4.40 9.98
C GLU A 179 -3.57 -5.62 9.18
N VAL A 180 -2.77 -6.05 8.21
CA VAL A 180 -3.14 -7.16 7.32
C VAL A 180 -2.82 -8.49 7.99
N GLY A 181 -1.67 -8.60 8.66
CA GLY A 181 -1.38 -9.73 9.53
C GLY A 181 0.07 -10.20 9.50
N CYS A 182 0.31 -11.31 10.19
CA CYS A 182 1.63 -11.91 10.32
C CYS A 182 1.67 -13.27 9.63
N ALA A 183 2.61 -13.46 8.71
CA ALA A 183 2.81 -14.73 8.02
C ALA A 183 4.27 -15.19 8.04
N VAL A 184 4.44 -16.49 7.82
CA VAL A 184 5.74 -17.13 7.68
C VAL A 184 6.15 -17.07 6.21
N VAL A 185 7.36 -16.59 5.93
CA VAL A 185 7.93 -16.61 4.59
C VAL A 185 8.29 -18.06 4.25
N PRO A 186 7.64 -18.71 3.26
CA PRO A 186 7.82 -20.15 3.04
C PRO A 186 9.27 -20.56 2.78
N ALA A 187 10.05 -19.70 2.14
CA ALA A 187 11.44 -19.96 1.75
C ALA A 187 12.45 -19.87 2.90
N SER A 188 12.22 -19.02 3.91
CA SER A 188 13.19 -18.78 5.00
C SER A 188 12.68 -19.18 6.37
N GLN A 189 11.38 -19.48 6.51
CA GLN A 189 10.68 -19.69 7.79
C GLN A 189 10.68 -18.47 8.72
N ASP A 190 11.20 -17.34 8.25
CA ASP A 190 11.11 -16.07 8.98
C ASP A 190 9.66 -15.57 9.01
N ARG A 191 9.35 -14.69 9.96
CA ARG A 191 8.05 -14.04 10.03
C ARG A 191 8.10 -12.62 9.48
N VAL A 192 7.05 -12.21 8.79
CA VAL A 192 6.86 -10.84 8.33
C VAL A 192 5.50 -10.37 8.82
N MET A 193 5.48 -9.20 9.45
CA MET A 193 4.26 -8.45 9.70
C MET A 193 3.98 -7.55 8.51
N LEU A 194 2.75 -7.60 8.02
CA LEU A 194 2.29 -6.87 6.85
C LEU A 194 1.24 -5.86 7.27
N ASP A 195 1.45 -4.63 6.84
CA ASP A 195 0.61 -3.47 7.12
C ASP A 195 0.32 -2.71 5.83
N ALA A 196 -0.78 -1.97 5.79
CA ALA A 196 -1.05 -1.00 4.73
C ALA A 196 -1.50 0.33 5.33
N LEU A 197 -1.01 1.43 4.77
CA LEU A 197 -1.48 2.79 5.05
C LEU A 197 -2.20 3.31 3.81
N VAL A 198 -3.49 3.57 3.95
CA VAL A 198 -4.38 4.02 2.89
C VAL A 198 -4.60 5.52 3.06
N ALA A 199 -4.08 6.30 2.11
CA ALA A 199 -4.14 7.75 2.12
C ALA A 199 -4.94 8.26 0.89
N PRO A 200 -6.11 8.87 1.11
CA PRO A 200 -6.81 9.59 0.05
C PRO A 200 -5.96 10.76 -0.46
N ILE A 201 -5.98 10.99 -1.77
CA ILE A 201 -5.34 12.14 -2.42
C ILE A 201 -6.41 12.89 -3.20
N ASP A 202 -6.59 14.15 -2.83
CA ASP A 202 -7.42 15.13 -3.54
C ASP A 202 -6.60 15.98 -4.51
#